data_AF-F5HK84-F1
#
_entry.id   AF-F5HK84-F1
#
_cell.length_a   1.000
_cell.length_b   1.000
_cell.length_c   1.000
_cell.angle_alpha   90.00
_cell.angle_beta   90.00
_cell.angle_gamma   90.00
#
_symmetry.space_group_name_H-M   'P 1'
#
loop_
_entity.id
_entity.type
_entity.pdbx_description
1 polymer ?
#
loop_
_entity_poly.entity_id
_entity_poly.type
_entity_poly.pdbx_seq_one_letter_code
_entity_poly.pdbx_strand_id
1 'polypeptide(L)'
;MTSCNDVLAIFLFGVILGVIFSTGDLTSQILQGPIGIVIGLVYGSLCGLALLYLPSYQAKYTNGLRFAMTALAGTLSVVGSKKVGYPSAGALGCIVTAFVAGTGWRKRPPTECNEVSMYLDLLWKFLKPVSFSLIGKEVKFSVLEGETVLYGFVTLLVAVLLRLIASYLSTVGSELNWKEKAYVTLAGFPKATVQAALGPAALDLARSVNATDEYGRAQTVLIVTVLAIILTAPLGALLMIKLAPRWLKRSTDERTDQYS
;
A
#
# COMPACT_ATOMS: atom_id res chain seq x y z
N MET A 1 6.82 9.76 -4.33
CA MET A 1 6.12 10.17 -3.10
C MET A 1 4.97 9.23 -2.73
N THR A 2 4.05 8.92 -3.64
CA THR A 2 2.89 8.04 -3.33
C THR A 2 3.28 6.61 -2.94
N SER A 3 4.23 5.98 -3.63
CA SER A 3 4.69 4.63 -3.29
C SER A 3 5.29 4.52 -1.88
N CYS A 4 6.08 5.51 -1.44
CA CYS A 4 6.62 5.51 -0.07
C CYS A 4 5.52 5.72 0.99
N ASN A 5 4.56 6.60 0.71
CA ASN A 5 3.39 6.78 1.59
C ASN A 5 2.59 5.48 1.72
N ASP A 6 2.40 4.74 0.63
CA ASP A 6 1.68 3.47 0.63
C ASP A 6 2.44 2.40 1.44
N VAL A 7 3.77 2.32 1.30
CA VAL A 7 4.63 1.44 2.10
C VAL A 7 4.56 1.78 3.59
N LEU A 8 4.70 3.05 3.94
CA LEU A 8 4.62 3.52 5.33
C LEU A 8 3.23 3.27 5.94
N ALA A 9 2.16 3.44 5.16
CA ALA A 9 0.80 3.19 5.61
C ALA A 9 0.55 1.70 5.90
N ILE A 10 0.97 0.79 5.00
CA ILE A 10 0.88 -0.65 5.22
C ILE A 10 1.68 -1.06 6.46
N PHE A 11 2.86 -0.49 6.62
CA PHE A 11 3.73 -0.73 7.77
C PHE A 11 3.10 -0.28 9.10
N LEU A 12 2.69 0.99 9.19
CA LEU A 12 2.07 1.56 10.40
C LEU A 12 0.78 0.82 10.77
N PHE A 13 -0.03 0.47 9.76
CA PHE A 13 -1.22 -0.33 9.97
C PHE A 13 -0.90 -1.70 10.57
N GLY A 14 0.14 -2.37 10.05
CA GLY A 14 0.62 -3.64 10.61
C GLY A 14 1.11 -3.54 12.05
N VAL A 15 1.78 -2.43 12.42
CA VAL A 15 2.20 -2.18 13.80
C VAL A 15 0.98 -1.95 14.71
N ILE A 16 0.03 -1.12 14.29
CA ILE A 16 -1.18 -0.82 15.07
C ILE A 16 -2.00 -2.09 15.30
N LEU A 17 -2.23 -2.90 14.26
CA LEU A 17 -2.91 -4.20 14.41
C LEU A 17 -2.12 -5.15 15.32
N GLY A 18 -0.79 -5.16 15.19
CA GLY A 18 0.08 -5.93 16.06
C GLY A 18 -0.12 -5.58 17.53
N VAL A 19 -0.22 -4.28 17.85
CA VAL A 19 -0.47 -3.80 19.22
C VAL A 19 -1.88 -4.13 19.70
N ILE A 20 -2.92 -3.86 18.89
CA ILE A 20 -4.34 -4.09 19.26
C ILE A 20 -4.60 -5.57 19.58
N PHE A 21 -4.02 -6.48 18.79
CA PHE A 21 -4.24 -7.92 18.92
C PHE A 21 -3.07 -8.64 19.60
N SER A 22 -2.17 -7.91 20.26
CA SER A 22 -1.07 -8.50 21.03
C SER A 22 -1.62 -9.14 22.31
N THR A 23 -1.32 -10.42 22.51
CA THR A 23 -1.64 -11.13 23.74
C THR A 23 -0.38 -11.18 24.63
N GLY A 24 -0.22 -10.19 25.50
CA GLY A 24 0.95 -10.11 26.39
C GLY A 24 0.96 -8.90 27.32
N ASP A 25 1.97 -8.83 28.19
CA ASP A 25 2.19 -7.69 29.09
C ASP A 25 2.56 -6.41 28.31
N LEU A 26 2.24 -5.22 28.82
CA LEU A 26 2.32 -3.94 28.07
C LEU A 26 3.70 -3.72 27.41
N THR A 27 4.77 -4.10 28.11
CA THR A 27 6.16 -4.04 27.61
C THR A 27 6.39 -4.94 26.41
N SER A 28 5.82 -6.15 26.41
CA SER A 28 5.93 -7.08 25.28
C SER A 28 5.18 -6.59 24.05
N GLN A 29 4.05 -5.90 24.21
CA GLN A 29 3.27 -5.32 23.12
C GLN A 29 4.01 -4.16 22.45
N ILE A 30 4.61 -3.27 23.24
CA ILE A 30 5.40 -2.14 22.73
C ILE A 30 6.64 -2.66 21.99
N LEU A 31 7.29 -3.70 22.52
CA LEU A 31 8.52 -4.25 21.92
C LEU A 31 8.25 -5.09 20.66
N GLN A 32 7.04 -5.65 20.52
CA GLN A 32 6.65 -6.44 19.35
C GLN A 32 6.67 -5.62 18.04
N GLY A 33 6.35 -4.32 18.12
CA GLY A 33 6.42 -3.39 16.99
C GLY A 33 7.84 -3.27 16.42
N PRO A 34 8.81 -2.71 17.19
CA PRO A 34 10.21 -2.58 16.77
C PRO A 34 10.87 -3.90 16.37
N ILE A 35 10.63 -4.99 17.11
CA ILE A 35 11.19 -6.31 16.76
C ILE A 35 10.64 -6.76 15.40
N GLY A 36 9.34 -6.59 15.14
CA GLY A 36 8.75 -6.91 13.85
C GLY A 36 9.37 -6.13 12.69
N ILE A 37 9.76 -4.86 12.92
CA ILE A 37 10.50 -4.05 11.92
C ILE A 37 11.83 -4.70 11.57
N VAL A 38 12.62 -5.02 12.59
CA VAL A 38 13.96 -5.59 12.42
C VAL A 38 13.86 -6.92 11.67
N ILE A 39 12.94 -7.80 12.08
CA ILE A 39 12.72 -9.09 11.42
C ILE A 39 12.33 -8.90 9.95
N GLY A 40 11.37 -8.02 9.67
CA GLY A 40 10.91 -7.75 8.31
C GLY A 40 12.02 -7.18 7.42
N LEU A 41 12.82 -6.24 7.92
CA LEU A 41 13.96 -5.67 7.20
C LEU A 41 15.05 -6.70 6.91
N VAL A 42 15.43 -7.50 7.91
CA VAL A 42 16.46 -8.54 7.76
C VAL A 42 16.00 -9.60 6.77
N TYR A 43 14.82 -10.18 6.97
CA TYR A 43 14.25 -11.19 6.06
C TYR A 43 14.13 -10.65 4.64
N GLY A 44 13.55 -9.46 4.48
CA GLY A 44 13.32 -8.87 3.16
C GLY A 44 14.62 -8.54 2.43
N SER A 45 15.64 -8.06 3.14
CA SER A 45 16.94 -7.77 2.56
C SER A 45 17.66 -9.05 2.14
N LEU A 46 17.64 -10.09 2.98
CA LEU A 46 18.25 -11.39 2.67
C LEU A 46 17.59 -12.06 1.46
N CYS A 47 16.25 -12.15 1.45
CA CYS A 47 15.51 -12.72 0.32
C CYS A 47 15.67 -11.88 -0.94
N GLY A 48 15.63 -10.55 -0.83
CA GLY A 48 15.83 -9.63 -1.95
C GLY A 48 17.22 -9.77 -2.57
N LEU A 49 18.27 -9.88 -1.75
CA LEU A 49 19.64 -10.14 -2.22
C LEU A 49 19.75 -11.53 -2.84
N ALA A 50 19.16 -12.56 -2.23
CA ALA A 50 19.15 -13.91 -2.80
C ALA A 50 18.52 -13.94 -4.20
N LEU A 51 17.44 -13.18 -4.45
CA LEU A 51 16.78 -13.02 -5.75
C LEU A 51 17.64 -12.28 -6.80
N LEU A 52 18.73 -11.63 -6.40
CA LEU A 52 19.71 -11.08 -7.35
C LEU A 52 20.65 -12.18 -7.88
N TYR A 53 20.95 -13.17 -7.05
CA TYR A 53 21.88 -14.26 -7.39
C TYR A 53 21.17 -15.51 -7.94
N LEU A 54 19.94 -15.78 -7.47
CA LEU A 54 19.07 -16.82 -8.00
C LEU A 54 17.92 -16.16 -8.79
N PRO A 55 17.57 -16.59 -10.01
CA PRO A 55 18.11 -17.71 -10.79
C PRO A 55 19.44 -17.41 -11.50
N SER A 56 20.23 -18.46 -11.77
CA SER A 56 21.43 -18.36 -12.61
C SER A 56 21.10 -17.71 -13.96
N TYR A 57 21.96 -16.77 -14.37
CA TYR A 57 21.80 -15.95 -15.59
C TYR A 57 21.55 -16.79 -16.86
N GLN A 58 22.09 -18.00 -16.90
CA GLN A 58 21.99 -18.91 -18.05
C GLN A 58 20.68 -19.72 -18.09
N ALA A 59 19.75 -19.52 -17.15
CA ALA A 59 18.49 -20.24 -17.15
C ALA A 59 17.59 -19.80 -18.31
N LYS A 60 16.99 -20.76 -19.01
CA LYS A 60 16.10 -20.52 -20.16
C LYS A 60 14.83 -19.73 -19.81
N TYR A 61 14.39 -19.77 -18.55
CA TYR A 61 13.16 -19.14 -18.05
C TYR A 61 13.43 -18.16 -16.89
N THR A 62 14.50 -17.39 -16.96
CA THR A 62 14.96 -16.49 -15.87
C THR A 62 13.87 -15.53 -15.38
N ASN A 63 13.11 -14.90 -16.28
CA ASN A 63 12.08 -13.92 -15.90
C ASN A 63 10.90 -14.56 -15.14
N GLY A 64 10.38 -15.68 -15.64
CA GLY A 64 9.28 -16.40 -14.99
C GLY A 64 9.69 -16.97 -13.62
N LEU A 65 10.94 -17.43 -13.50
CA LEU A 65 11.46 -17.93 -12.24
C LEU A 65 11.73 -16.80 -11.24
N ARG A 66 12.28 -15.65 -11.66
CA ARG A 66 12.39 -14.44 -10.83
C ARG A 66 11.02 -14.01 -10.30
N PHE A 67 10.00 -14.01 -11.15
CA PHE A 67 8.61 -13.73 -10.74
C PHE A 67 8.10 -14.74 -9.71
N ALA A 68 8.19 -16.04 -9.99
CA ALA A 68 7.71 -17.09 -9.11
C ALA A 68 8.40 -17.05 -7.74
N MET A 69 9.73 -16.90 -7.72
CA MET A 69 10.49 -16.80 -6.48
C MET A 69 10.16 -15.53 -5.69
N THR A 70 9.90 -14.41 -6.35
CA THR A 70 9.49 -13.17 -5.68
C THR A 70 8.10 -13.31 -5.06
N ALA A 71 7.16 -13.91 -5.80
CA ALA A 71 5.82 -14.20 -5.28
C ALA A 71 5.89 -15.15 -4.07
N LEU A 72 6.66 -16.24 -4.17
CA LEU A 72 6.87 -17.20 -3.09
C LEU A 72 7.54 -16.56 -1.87
N ALA A 73 8.58 -15.75 -2.05
CA ALA A 73 9.26 -15.07 -0.95
C ALA A 73 8.33 -14.08 -0.23
N GLY A 74 7.48 -13.37 -0.97
CA GLY A 74 6.45 -12.48 -0.42
C GLY A 74 5.36 -13.25 0.34
N THR A 75 4.83 -14.33 -0.23
CA THR A 75 3.83 -15.18 0.45
C THR A 75 4.42 -15.84 1.70
N LEU A 76 5.65 -16.34 1.63
CA LEU A 76 6.36 -16.91 2.77
C LEU A 76 6.59 -15.87 3.87
N SER A 77 6.92 -14.63 3.50
CA SER A 77 7.02 -13.52 4.46
C SER A 77 5.73 -13.34 5.25
N VAL A 78 4.58 -13.26 4.57
CA VAL A 78 3.28 -12.99 5.20
C VAL A 78 2.74 -14.18 5.99
N VAL A 79 2.87 -15.40 5.47
CA VAL A 79 2.38 -16.62 6.16
C VAL A 79 3.34 -17.01 7.28
N GLY A 80 4.65 -16.92 7.04
CA GLY A 80 5.69 -17.23 8.01
C GLY A 80 5.65 -16.28 9.20
N SER A 81 5.50 -14.97 8.98
CA SER A 81 5.45 -13.99 10.06
C SER A 81 4.28 -14.23 11.02
N LYS A 82 3.12 -14.66 10.50
CA LYS A 82 1.96 -15.06 11.31
C LYS A 82 2.27 -16.28 12.17
N LYS A 83 2.95 -17.29 11.61
CA LYS A 83 3.33 -18.50 12.36
C LYS A 83 4.39 -18.23 13.44
N VAL A 84 5.30 -17.29 13.20
CA VAL A 84 6.37 -16.89 14.14
C VAL A 84 5.85 -15.94 15.22
N GLY A 85 4.60 -15.46 15.13
CA GLY A 85 4.00 -14.57 16.13
C GLY A 85 4.30 -13.07 15.93
N TYR A 86 4.82 -12.69 14.76
CA TYR A 86 5.11 -11.29 14.40
C TYR A 86 4.43 -10.91 13.08
N PRO A 87 3.09 -10.81 13.03
CA PRO A 87 2.35 -10.56 11.79
C PRO A 87 2.80 -9.28 11.07
N SER A 88 3.18 -8.24 11.82
CA SER A 88 3.69 -6.96 11.30
C SER A 88 4.95 -7.10 10.43
N ALA A 89 5.82 -8.09 10.73
CA ALA A 89 7.06 -8.32 9.97
C ALA A 89 6.80 -8.81 8.54
N GLY A 90 5.67 -9.49 8.30
CA GLY A 90 5.40 -10.17 7.03
C GLY A 90 5.15 -9.22 5.88
N ALA A 91 4.33 -8.18 6.11
CA ALA A 91 4.06 -7.15 5.11
C ALA A 91 5.31 -6.34 4.79
N LEU A 92 6.09 -5.96 5.81
CA LEU A 92 7.34 -5.23 5.63
C LEU A 92 8.37 -6.08 4.87
N GLY A 93 8.56 -7.35 5.24
CA GLY A 93 9.47 -8.26 4.55
C GLY A 93 9.11 -8.47 3.08
N CYS A 94 7.83 -8.54 2.74
CA CYS A 94 7.36 -8.62 1.36
C CYS A 94 7.76 -7.38 0.54
N ILE A 95 7.51 -6.18 1.08
CA ILE A 95 7.84 -4.91 0.44
C ILE A 95 9.36 -4.75 0.27
N VAL A 96 10.13 -5.03 1.33
CA VAL A 96 11.58 -4.90 1.32
C VAL A 96 12.20 -5.89 0.32
N THR A 97 11.70 -7.13 0.25
CA THR A 97 12.12 -8.12 -0.75
C THR A 97 11.94 -7.58 -2.17
N ALA A 98 10.74 -7.08 -2.49
CA ALA A 98 10.44 -6.53 -3.81
C ALA A 98 11.28 -5.29 -4.14
N PHE A 99 11.53 -4.42 -3.14
CA PHE A 99 12.35 -3.23 -3.30
C PHE A 99 13.82 -3.55 -3.57
N VAL A 100 14.43 -4.43 -2.77
CA VAL A 100 15.83 -4.83 -2.91
C VAL A 100 16.05 -5.60 -4.22
N ALA A 101 15.17 -6.55 -4.55
CA ALA A 101 15.24 -7.28 -5.80
C ALA A 101 15.05 -6.35 -7.02
N GLY A 102 14.02 -5.52 -7.00
CA GLY A 102 13.70 -4.59 -8.09
C GLY A 102 14.79 -3.55 -8.34
N THR A 103 15.38 -2.99 -7.28
CA THR A 103 16.50 -2.04 -7.41
C THR A 103 17.77 -2.71 -7.91
N GLY A 104 18.09 -3.92 -7.46
CA GLY A 104 19.25 -4.66 -7.95
C GLY A 104 19.12 -5.11 -9.41
N TRP A 105 17.92 -5.50 -9.85
CA TRP A 105 17.65 -5.80 -11.26
C TRP A 105 17.76 -4.57 -12.18
N ARG A 106 17.33 -3.39 -11.71
CA ARG A 106 17.43 -2.12 -12.47
C ARG A 106 18.85 -1.61 -12.68
N LYS A 107 19.80 -1.98 -11.82
CA LYS A 107 21.21 -1.56 -11.93
C LYS A 107 22.00 -2.36 -12.98
N ARG A 108 21.39 -3.40 -13.57
CA ARG A 108 22.01 -4.24 -14.61
C ARG A 108 21.80 -3.64 -16.00
N PRO A 109 22.72 -3.91 -16.96
CA PRO A 109 22.63 -3.35 -18.30
C PRO A 109 21.29 -3.69 -19.00
N PRO A 110 20.78 -2.80 -19.86
CA PRO A 110 19.43 -2.82 -20.41
C PRO A 110 19.13 -3.97 -21.38
N THR A 111 20.09 -4.85 -21.66
CA THR A 111 19.90 -6.03 -22.52
C THR A 111 19.07 -7.14 -21.86
N GLU A 112 18.90 -7.11 -20.54
CA GLU A 112 17.92 -7.96 -19.85
C GLU A 112 16.64 -7.17 -19.55
N CYS A 113 15.63 -7.27 -20.42
CA CYS A 113 14.27 -6.84 -20.10
C CYS A 113 13.78 -7.60 -18.86
N ASN A 114 13.86 -6.98 -17.67
CA ASN A 114 13.34 -7.52 -16.43
C ASN A 114 11.80 -7.45 -16.44
N GLU A 115 11.17 -8.46 -17.04
CA GLU A 115 9.71 -8.53 -17.22
C GLU A 115 8.94 -8.89 -15.94
N VAL A 116 9.61 -9.06 -14.79
CA VAL A 116 8.93 -9.37 -13.51
C VAL A 116 7.85 -8.33 -13.20
N SER A 117 8.11 -7.05 -13.49
CA SER A 117 7.12 -5.99 -13.33
C SER A 117 5.90 -6.16 -14.24
N MET A 118 6.09 -6.71 -15.45
CA MET A 118 4.99 -6.98 -16.39
C MET A 118 4.12 -8.15 -15.88
N TYR A 119 4.73 -9.22 -15.39
CA TYR A 119 4.00 -10.34 -14.80
C TYR A 119 3.23 -9.92 -13.54
N LEU A 120 3.84 -9.11 -12.67
CA LEU A 120 3.16 -8.54 -11.50
C LEU A 120 2.02 -7.58 -11.89
N ASP A 121 2.19 -6.77 -12.92
CA ASP A 121 1.13 -5.89 -13.45
C ASP A 121 -0.04 -6.69 -14.04
N LEU A 122 0.25 -7.76 -14.81
CA LEU A 122 -0.77 -8.65 -15.34
C LEU A 122 -1.54 -9.35 -14.20
N LEU A 123 -0.83 -9.86 -13.20
CA LEU A 123 -1.45 -10.45 -12.01
C LEU A 123 -2.30 -9.41 -11.27
N TRP A 124 -1.82 -8.19 -11.14
CA TRP A 124 -2.53 -7.11 -10.47
C TRP A 124 -3.81 -6.69 -11.22
N LYS A 125 -3.79 -6.66 -12.55
CA LYS A 125 -4.98 -6.39 -13.38
C LYS A 125 -6.11 -7.38 -13.10
N PHE A 126 -5.78 -8.63 -12.79
CA PHE A 126 -6.74 -9.65 -12.38
C PHE A 126 -7.13 -9.55 -10.89
N LEU A 127 -6.15 -9.42 -9.98
CA LEU A 127 -6.39 -9.38 -8.54
C LEU A 127 -7.13 -8.12 -8.08
N LYS A 128 -6.97 -6.99 -8.78
CA LYS A 128 -7.56 -5.71 -8.40
C LYS A 128 -9.09 -5.78 -8.40
N PRO A 129 -9.80 -6.15 -9.48
CA PRO A 129 -11.26 -6.34 -9.46
C PRO A 129 -11.72 -7.34 -8.39
N VAL A 130 -11.04 -8.49 -8.28
CA VAL A 130 -11.38 -9.54 -7.30
C VAL A 130 -11.32 -9.00 -5.87
N SER A 131 -10.30 -8.21 -5.53
CA SER A 131 -10.14 -7.61 -4.21
C SER A 131 -11.30 -6.65 -3.90
N PHE A 132 -11.67 -5.77 -4.83
CA PHE A 132 -12.81 -4.86 -4.65
C PHE A 132 -14.14 -5.61 -4.50
N SER A 133 -14.36 -6.68 -5.26
CA SER A 133 -15.55 -7.54 -5.12
C SER A 133 -15.61 -8.25 -3.77
N LEU A 134 -14.49 -8.79 -3.28
CA LEU A 134 -14.43 -9.47 -1.98
C LEU A 134 -14.72 -8.54 -0.81
N ILE A 135 -14.18 -7.32 -0.85
CA ILE A 135 -14.46 -6.30 0.17
C ILE A 135 -15.95 -5.96 0.17
N GLY A 136 -16.55 -5.79 -1.01
CA GLY A 136 -17.98 -5.56 -1.14
C GLY A 136 -18.83 -6.67 -0.51
N LYS A 137 -18.40 -7.94 -0.65
CA LYS A 137 -19.06 -9.11 -0.02
C LYS A 137 -18.97 -9.08 1.51
N GLU A 138 -17.89 -8.54 2.08
CA GLU A 138 -17.69 -8.52 3.55
C GLU A 138 -18.48 -7.41 4.26
N VAL A 139 -19.06 -6.46 3.52
CA VAL A 139 -19.89 -5.40 4.11
C VAL A 139 -21.22 -5.95 4.60
N LYS A 140 -21.42 -5.96 5.92
CA LYS A 140 -22.71 -6.26 6.53
C LYS A 140 -23.53 -4.99 6.73
N PHE A 141 -24.57 -4.81 5.90
CA PHE A 141 -25.49 -3.66 5.99
C PHE A 141 -26.26 -3.60 7.32
N SER A 142 -26.34 -4.71 8.07
CA SER A 142 -26.99 -4.74 9.39
C SER A 142 -26.24 -3.96 10.47
N VAL A 143 -24.93 -3.73 10.30
CA VAL A 143 -24.09 -2.93 11.21
C VAL A 143 -24.05 -1.46 10.76
N LEU A 144 -24.77 -1.14 9.68
CA LEU A 144 -24.78 0.16 9.03
C LEU A 144 -25.84 1.08 9.66
N GLU A 145 -25.82 1.22 10.98
CA GLU A 145 -26.61 2.26 11.64
C GLU A 145 -26.20 3.64 11.10
N GLY A 146 -27.20 4.46 10.74
CA GLY A 146 -26.96 5.75 10.07
C GLY A 146 -26.03 6.67 10.87
N GLU A 147 -26.06 6.56 12.20
CA GLU A 147 -25.19 7.32 13.10
C GLU A 147 -23.70 6.92 12.94
N THR A 148 -23.41 5.61 12.85
CA THR A 148 -22.05 5.10 12.64
C THR A 148 -21.50 5.53 11.28
N VAL A 149 -22.34 5.52 10.24
CA VAL A 149 -21.97 6.02 8.91
C VAL A 149 -21.65 7.51 8.94
N LEU A 150 -22.47 8.30 9.66
CA LEU A 150 -22.28 9.74 9.78
C LEU A 150 -20.96 10.07 10.50
N TYR A 151 -20.69 9.45 11.64
CA TYR A 151 -19.40 9.65 12.33
C TYR A 151 -18.23 9.21 11.45
N GLY A 152 -18.35 8.06 10.78
CA GLY A 152 -17.36 7.59 9.82
C GLY A 152 -17.07 8.59 8.70
N PHE A 153 -18.11 9.22 8.15
CA PHE A 153 -18.00 10.26 7.13
C PHE A 153 -17.30 11.51 7.66
N VAL A 154 -17.67 11.98 8.86
CA VAL A 154 -17.05 13.15 9.48
C VAL A 154 -15.56 12.89 9.77
N THR A 155 -15.23 11.75 10.37
CA THR A 155 -13.84 11.34 10.60
C THR A 155 -13.05 11.29 9.30
N LEU A 156 -13.64 10.78 8.22
CA LEU A 156 -13.01 10.76 6.91
C LEU A 156 -12.73 12.16 6.37
N LEU A 157 -13.71 13.07 6.43
CA LEU A 157 -13.52 14.45 5.98
C LEU A 157 -12.38 15.14 6.74
N VAL A 158 -12.35 15.01 8.06
CA VAL A 158 -11.29 15.57 8.90
C VAL A 158 -9.93 14.98 8.51
N ALA A 159 -9.83 13.65 8.36
CA ALA A 159 -8.59 12.98 7.99
C ALA A 159 -8.07 13.43 6.60
N VAL A 160 -8.97 13.56 5.62
CA VAL A 160 -8.63 14.05 4.28
C VAL A 160 -8.16 15.51 4.33
N LEU A 161 -8.84 16.37 5.07
CA LEU A 161 -8.45 17.79 5.22
C LEU A 161 -7.07 17.93 5.87
N LEU A 162 -6.82 17.23 6.98
CA LEU A 162 -5.53 17.24 7.65
C LEU A 162 -4.40 16.75 6.72
N ARG A 163 -4.67 15.71 5.93
CA ARG A 163 -3.71 15.22 4.92
C ARG A 163 -3.43 16.26 3.84
N LEU A 164 -4.44 16.94 3.32
CA LEU A 164 -4.26 17.97 2.30
C LEU A 164 -3.47 19.17 2.86
N ILE A 165 -3.75 19.60 4.09
CA ILE A 165 -3.02 20.67 4.76
C ILE A 165 -1.56 20.27 4.96
N ALA A 166 -1.30 19.09 5.55
CA ALA A 166 0.06 18.60 5.78
C ALA A 166 0.84 18.41 4.47
N SER A 167 0.18 17.88 3.44
CA SER A 167 0.78 17.73 2.11
C SER A 167 1.09 19.08 1.47
N TYR A 168 0.20 20.08 1.59
CA TYR A 168 0.47 21.42 1.08
C TYR A 168 1.65 22.08 1.83
N LEU A 169 1.68 21.97 3.15
CA LEU A 169 2.78 22.47 3.99
C LEU A 169 4.12 21.83 3.61
N SER A 170 4.13 20.53 3.28
CA SER A 170 5.34 19.84 2.82
C SER A 170 5.92 20.41 1.51
N THR A 171 5.09 21.09 0.71
CA THR A 171 5.51 21.72 -0.55
C THR A 171 5.94 23.18 -0.39
N VAL A 172 5.82 23.79 0.79
CA VAL A 172 6.08 25.23 1.00
C VAL A 172 7.52 25.59 0.61
N GLY A 173 8.50 24.72 0.88
CA GLY A 173 9.91 24.91 0.52
C GLY A 173 10.30 24.54 -0.91
N SER A 174 9.33 24.25 -1.80
CA SER A 174 9.61 23.95 -3.21
C SER A 174 9.50 25.18 -4.11
N GLU A 175 10.23 25.18 -5.22
CA GLU A 175 10.23 26.22 -6.27
C GLU A 175 8.94 26.22 -7.15
N LEU A 176 7.91 25.48 -6.74
CA LEU A 176 6.65 25.33 -7.49
C LEU A 176 5.74 26.56 -7.33
N ASN A 177 4.96 26.86 -8.37
CA ASN A 177 3.93 27.89 -8.29
C ASN A 177 2.77 27.44 -7.38
N TRP A 178 1.97 28.36 -6.83
CA TRP A 178 0.86 28.01 -5.92
C TRP A 178 -0.15 27.04 -6.56
N LYS A 179 -0.40 27.16 -7.88
CA LYS A 179 -1.25 26.24 -8.65
C LYS A 179 -0.64 24.84 -8.76
N GLU A 180 0.67 24.75 -8.93
CA GLU A 180 1.40 23.48 -9.01
C GLU A 180 1.48 22.83 -7.63
N LYS A 181 1.74 23.60 -6.56
CA LYS A 181 1.67 23.12 -5.17
C LYS A 181 0.29 22.55 -4.83
N ALA A 182 -0.77 23.26 -5.20
CA ALA A 182 -2.14 22.76 -5.04
C ALA A 182 -2.39 21.50 -5.89
N TYR A 183 -1.92 21.45 -7.13
CA TYR A 183 -2.06 20.27 -7.98
C TYR A 183 -1.32 19.06 -7.43
N VAL A 184 -0.06 19.20 -6.97
CA VAL A 184 0.72 18.12 -6.36
C VAL A 184 0.03 17.60 -5.10
N THR A 185 -0.50 18.51 -4.28
CA THR A 185 -1.28 18.17 -3.08
C THR A 185 -2.53 17.36 -3.44
N LEU A 186 -3.27 17.77 -4.48
CA LEU A 186 -4.47 17.07 -4.95
C LEU A 186 -4.15 15.75 -5.67
N ALA A 187 -3.01 15.65 -6.35
CA ALA A 187 -2.55 14.38 -6.91
C ALA A 187 -2.18 13.36 -5.81
N GLY A 188 -1.95 13.83 -4.58
CA GLY A 188 -1.74 13.03 -3.37
C GLY A 188 -3.03 12.55 -2.68
N PHE A 189 -4.20 12.76 -3.29
CA PHE A 189 -5.48 12.29 -2.74
C PHE A 189 -5.44 10.80 -2.41
N PRO A 190 -6.08 10.35 -1.30
CA PRO A 190 -6.06 8.95 -0.89
C PRO A 190 -6.50 8.00 -2.02
N LYS A 191 -5.63 7.05 -2.35
CA LYS A 191 -5.90 6.01 -3.33
C LYS A 191 -6.61 4.83 -2.67
N ALA A 192 -7.66 4.34 -3.32
CA ALA A 192 -8.50 3.25 -2.82
C ALA A 192 -7.79 1.90 -2.65
N THR A 193 -6.65 1.66 -3.29
CA THR A 193 -6.07 0.31 -3.40
C THR A 193 -5.47 -0.21 -2.11
N VAL A 194 -4.74 0.63 -1.36
CA VAL A 194 -4.18 0.23 -0.05
C VAL A 194 -5.30 0.09 0.98
N GLN A 195 -6.26 1.01 0.94
CA GLN A 195 -7.46 0.97 1.77
C GLN A 195 -8.25 -0.33 1.55
N ALA A 196 -8.44 -0.71 0.28
CA ALA A 196 -9.12 -1.95 -0.08
C ALA A 196 -8.42 -3.19 0.51
N ALA A 197 -7.09 -3.26 0.40
CA ALA A 197 -6.33 -4.40 0.92
C ALA A 197 -6.33 -4.47 2.46
N LEU A 198 -6.24 -3.31 3.13
CA LEU A 198 -6.11 -3.25 4.59
C LEU A 198 -7.46 -3.23 5.34
N GLY A 199 -8.53 -2.75 4.71
CA GLY A 199 -9.85 -2.63 5.35
C GLY A 199 -10.35 -3.93 5.99
N PRO A 200 -10.35 -5.06 5.25
CA PRO A 200 -10.75 -6.36 5.82
C PRO A 200 -9.73 -6.95 6.79
N ALA A 201 -8.46 -6.55 6.72
CA ALA A 201 -7.39 -7.19 7.50
C ALA A 201 -7.60 -7.07 9.02
N ALA A 202 -8.18 -5.96 9.50
CA ALA A 202 -8.53 -5.80 10.90
C ALA A 202 -9.60 -6.81 11.34
N LEU A 203 -10.63 -7.01 10.50
CA LEU A 203 -11.73 -7.93 10.76
C LEU A 203 -11.28 -9.40 10.68
N ASP A 204 -10.43 -9.74 9.71
CA ASP A 204 -9.87 -11.08 9.60
C ASP A 204 -8.95 -11.41 10.79
N LEU A 205 -8.19 -10.42 11.27
CA LEU A 205 -7.34 -10.61 12.45
C LEU A 205 -8.19 -10.83 13.70
N ALA A 206 -9.21 -9.99 13.94
CA ALA A 206 -10.17 -10.17 15.04
C ALA A 206 -10.80 -11.57 15.03
N ARG A 207 -11.13 -12.09 13.83
CA ARG A 207 -11.69 -13.44 13.63
C ARG A 207 -10.68 -14.53 13.97
N SER A 208 -9.45 -14.36 13.54
CA SER A 208 -8.40 -15.36 13.79
C SER A 208 -8.02 -15.49 15.26
N VAL A 209 -8.13 -14.42 16.05
CA VAL A 209 -7.84 -14.44 17.49
C VAL A 209 -9.08 -14.61 18.36
N ASN A 210 -10.26 -14.81 17.78
CA ASN A 210 -11.55 -14.90 18.48
C ASN A 210 -11.83 -13.72 19.44
N ALA A 211 -11.41 -12.50 19.06
CA ALA A 211 -11.64 -11.31 19.87
C ALA A 211 -13.08 -10.82 19.70
N THR A 212 -14.01 -11.39 20.49
CA THR A 212 -15.45 -11.12 20.41
C THR A 212 -15.80 -9.65 20.60
N ASP A 213 -15.08 -8.97 21.48
CA ASP A 213 -15.35 -7.57 21.83
C ASP A 213 -14.90 -6.60 20.73
N GLU A 214 -13.90 -6.98 19.92
CA GLU A 214 -13.34 -6.14 18.87
C GLU A 214 -14.03 -6.33 17.51
N TYR A 215 -14.92 -7.31 17.37
CA TYR A 215 -15.62 -7.56 16.11
C TYR A 215 -16.43 -6.37 15.63
N GLY A 216 -17.20 -5.75 16.52
CA GLY A 216 -18.02 -4.59 16.16
C GLY A 216 -17.16 -3.45 15.62
N ARG A 217 -16.06 -3.13 16.31
CA ARG A 217 -15.10 -2.09 15.90
C ARG A 217 -14.40 -2.43 14.60
N ALA A 218 -13.98 -3.68 14.40
CA ALA A 218 -13.36 -4.11 13.16
C ALA A 218 -14.33 -4.04 11.97
N GLN A 219 -15.63 -4.30 12.20
CA GLN A 219 -16.67 -4.10 11.19
C GLN A 219 -16.89 -2.61 10.88
N THR A 220 -16.88 -1.74 11.90
CA THR A 220 -16.92 -0.28 11.69
C THR A 220 -15.74 0.19 10.85
N VAL A 221 -14.51 -0.29 11.14
CA VAL A 221 -13.31 0.05 10.35
C VAL A 221 -13.47 -0.37 8.89
N LEU A 222 -13.99 -1.58 8.64
CA LEU A 222 -14.28 -2.05 7.28
C LEU A 222 -15.29 -1.14 6.56
N ILE A 223 -16.39 -0.79 7.23
CA ILE A 223 -17.44 0.09 6.68
C ILE A 223 -16.88 1.48 6.34
N VAL A 224 -16.15 2.10 7.28
CA VAL A 224 -15.53 3.41 7.07
C VAL A 224 -14.53 3.36 5.92
N THR A 225 -13.80 2.25 5.77
CA THR A 225 -12.87 2.04 4.65
C THR A 225 -13.60 1.95 3.31
N VAL A 226 -14.74 1.27 3.24
CA VAL A 226 -15.55 1.18 2.02
C VAL A 226 -16.16 2.54 1.67
N LEU A 227 -16.70 3.25 2.67
CA LEU A 227 -17.19 4.62 2.50
C LEU A 227 -16.08 5.54 1.97
N ALA A 228 -14.85 5.38 2.50
CA ALA A 228 -13.69 6.11 2.01
C ALA A 228 -13.43 5.84 0.53
N ILE A 229 -13.37 4.58 0.13
CA ILE A 229 -13.11 4.19 -1.25
C ILE A 229 -14.15 4.78 -2.20
N ILE A 230 -15.44 4.67 -1.84
CA ILE A 230 -16.56 5.13 -2.67
C ILE A 230 -16.53 6.65 -2.85
N LEU A 231 -16.14 7.40 -1.82
CA LEU A 231 -16.10 8.86 -1.86
C LEU A 231 -14.80 9.41 -2.45
N THR A 232 -13.65 8.95 -1.98
CA THR A 232 -12.35 9.56 -2.30
C THR A 232 -11.83 9.15 -3.67
N ALA A 233 -12.15 7.94 -4.16
CA ALA A 233 -11.61 7.48 -5.45
C ALA A 233 -12.22 8.21 -6.65
N PRO A 234 -13.55 8.33 -6.79
CA PRO A 234 -14.15 9.10 -7.87
C PRO A 234 -13.84 10.60 -7.75
N LEU A 235 -13.90 11.14 -6.53
CA LEU A 235 -13.61 12.55 -6.29
C LEU A 235 -12.14 12.90 -6.62
N GLY A 236 -11.19 12.07 -6.21
CA GLY A 236 -9.78 12.22 -6.57
C GLY A 236 -9.55 12.13 -8.07
N ALA A 237 -10.20 11.18 -8.76
CA ALA A 237 -10.11 11.06 -10.22
C ALA A 237 -10.68 12.29 -10.94
N LEU A 238 -11.85 12.79 -10.51
CA LEU A 238 -12.47 13.99 -11.06
C LEU A 238 -11.60 15.24 -10.88
N LEU A 239 -11.03 15.42 -9.68
CA LEU A 239 -10.14 16.54 -9.39
C LEU A 239 -8.88 16.49 -10.25
N MET A 240 -8.25 15.31 -10.39
CA MET A 240 -7.08 15.15 -11.25
C MET A 240 -7.41 15.47 -12.71
N ILE A 241 -8.47 14.89 -13.29
CA ILE A 241 -8.84 15.11 -14.70
C ILE A 241 -9.16 16.58 -14.98
N LYS A 242 -9.88 17.26 -14.08
CA LYS A 242 -10.33 18.64 -14.29
C LYS A 242 -9.22 19.67 -14.06
N LEU A 243 -8.33 19.43 -13.09
CA LEU A 243 -7.31 20.40 -12.68
C LEU A 243 -5.97 20.18 -13.39
N ALA A 244 -5.69 18.96 -13.86
CA ALA A 244 -4.48 18.67 -14.62
C ALA A 244 -4.26 19.62 -15.81
N PRO A 245 -5.21 19.80 -16.74
CA PRO A 245 -5.00 20.66 -17.90
C PRO A 245 -4.97 22.16 -17.56
N ARG A 246 -5.46 22.57 -16.38
CA ARG A 246 -5.54 23.99 -15.98
C ARG A 246 -4.34 24.44 -15.15
N TRP A 247 -3.75 23.53 -14.37
CA TRP A 247 -2.77 23.89 -13.34
C TRP A 247 -1.35 23.36 -13.61
N LEU A 248 -1.18 22.38 -14.50
CA LEU A 248 0.14 22.03 -15.02
C LEU A 248 0.51 22.92 -16.20
N LYS A 249 1.72 23.50 -16.16
CA LYS A 249 2.34 24.05 -17.36
C LYS A 249 2.53 22.93 -18.38
N ARG A 250 2.09 23.12 -19.62
CA ARG A 250 2.59 22.33 -20.74
C ARG A 250 4.03 22.74 -20.99
N SER A 251 4.97 21.81 -20.91
CA SER A 251 6.29 21.99 -21.49
C SER A 251 6.12 22.04 -23.01
N THR A 252 6.20 23.23 -23.58
CA THR A 252 6.25 23.44 -25.03
C THR A 252 7.67 23.13 -25.50
N ASP A 253 8.08 21.86 -25.51
CA ASP A 253 9.46 21.52 -25.94
C ASP A 253 9.61 20.09 -26.50
N GLU A 254 8.67 19.65 -27.34
CA GLU A 254 8.82 18.42 -28.16
C GLU A 254 8.34 18.60 -29.61
N ARG A 255 8.37 19.83 -30.16
CA ARG A 255 7.91 20.09 -31.54
C ARG A 255 8.88 20.82 -32.47
N THR A 256 10.13 21.06 -32.06
CA THR A 256 11.07 21.89 -32.85
C THR A 256 12.35 21.20 -33.33
N ASP A 257 12.52 19.89 -33.13
CA ASP A 257 13.72 19.16 -33.59
C ASP A 257 13.44 18.15 -34.72
N GLN A 258 12.37 18.34 -35.50
CA GLN A 258 12.08 17.49 -36.67
C GLN A 258 12.21 18.19 -38.03
N TYR A 259 12.65 19.45 -38.06
CA TYR A 259 13.05 20.14 -39.30
C TYR A 259 14.17 21.15 -39.01
N SER A 260 15.41 20.67 -38.95
CA SER A 260 16.63 21.44 -39.26
C SER A 260 17.73 20.49 -39.69
#